data_AF-A0A7X1SS54-F1
#
_entry.id   AF-A0A7X1SS54-F1
#
_cell.length_a   1.000
_cell.length_b   1.000
_cell.length_c   1.000
_cell.angle_alpha   90.00
_cell.angle_beta   90.00
_cell.angle_gamma   90.00
#
_symmetry.space_group_name_H-M   'P 1'
#
loop_
_entity.id
_entity.type
_entity.pdbx_description
1 polymer ?
#
loop_
_entity_poly.entity_id
_entity_poly.type
_entity_poly.pdbx_seq_one_letter_code
_entity_poly.pdbx_strand_id
1 'polypeptide(L)'
;MDLDEYINRIVDPTFLDFQKNPSSGRHAFLACIVVYHSVDYASFPNKTKEITEYWSKNSIEFAIVDMIANHIKHVKSKIEKLNDINKISNGIPLSSIIIKGDISGDSFGLDLHNLYYYLRDAIIFIKNYSKNTKILSDIEL
;
A
#
# COMPACT_ATOMS: atom_id res chain seq x y z
N MET A 1 -7.30 7.66 17.68
CA MET A 1 -7.45 7.79 16.23
C MET A 1 -7.82 6.42 15.71
N ASP A 2 -8.98 6.30 15.09
CA ASP A 2 -9.39 5.07 14.41
C ASP A 2 -8.90 5.08 12.96
N LEU A 3 -9.15 3.99 12.23
CA LEU A 3 -8.76 3.85 10.83
C LEU A 3 -9.34 4.97 9.95
N ASP A 4 -10.61 5.32 10.14
CA ASP A 4 -11.30 6.32 9.33
C ASP A 4 -10.72 7.72 9.56
N GLU A 5 -10.43 8.08 10.82
CA GLU A 5 -9.77 9.33 11.17
C GLU A 5 -8.35 9.39 10.59
N TYR A 6 -7.61 8.28 10.64
CA TYR A 6 -6.27 8.20 10.05
C TYR A 6 -6.29 8.38 8.53
N ILE A 7 -7.25 7.76 7.84
CA ILE A 7 -7.42 7.90 6.39
C ILE A 7 -7.67 9.37 6.02
N ASN A 8 -8.64 10.00 6.68
CA ASN A 8 -9.05 11.36 6.35
C ASN A 8 -7.97 12.41 6.70
N ARG A 9 -7.22 12.20 7.78
CA ARG A 9 -6.25 13.20 8.27
C ARG A 9 -4.85 13.02 7.70
N ILE A 10 -4.47 11.80 7.31
CA ILE A 10 -3.09 11.46 6.91
C ILE A 10 -3.05 10.90 5.50
N VAL A 11 -3.81 9.83 5.21
CA VAL A 11 -3.71 9.11 3.94
C VAL A 11 -4.18 9.96 2.77
N ASP A 12 -5.39 10.49 2.85
CA ASP A 12 -5.98 11.29 1.76
C ASP A 12 -5.15 12.54 1.45
N PRO A 13 -4.73 13.38 2.43
CA PRO A 13 -3.88 14.53 2.16
C PRO A 13 -2.53 14.15 1.51
N THR A 14 -1.88 13.08 1.99
CA THR A 14 -0.59 12.64 1.44
C THR A 14 -0.74 12.13 0.00
N PHE A 15 -1.83 11.43 -0.30
CA PHE A 15 -2.14 11.01 -1.67
C PHE A 15 -2.41 12.21 -2.57
N LEU A 16 -3.13 13.23 -2.10
CA LEU A 16 -3.35 14.48 -2.83
C LEU A 16 -2.05 15.23 -3.10
N ASP A 17 -1.10 15.22 -2.16
CA ASP A 17 0.21 15.83 -2.37
C ASP A 17 1.03 15.09 -3.43
N PHE A 18 0.91 13.76 -3.50
CA PHE A 18 1.46 12.99 -4.63
C PHE A 18 0.75 13.29 -5.94
N GLN A 19 -0.58 13.41 -5.95
CA GLN A 19 -1.34 13.75 -7.15
C GLN A 19 -0.92 15.11 -7.72
N LYS A 20 -0.59 16.09 -6.86
CA LYS A 20 -0.06 17.40 -7.29
C LYS A 20 1.38 17.33 -7.79
N ASN A 21 2.14 16.32 -7.36
CA ASN A 21 3.56 16.13 -7.67
C ASN A 21 3.83 14.72 -8.27
N PRO A 22 3.21 14.36 -9.41
CA PRO A 22 3.14 12.97 -9.88
C PRO A 22 4.50 12.39 -10.33
N SER A 23 5.48 13.24 -10.64
CA SER A 23 6.85 12.82 -10.98
C SER A 23 7.77 12.68 -9.77
N SER A 24 7.29 13.04 -8.57
CA SER A 24 8.12 13.05 -7.37
C SER A 24 8.11 11.68 -6.69
N GLY A 25 9.21 10.93 -6.81
CA GLY A 25 9.37 9.66 -6.10
C GLY A 25 9.29 9.81 -4.58
N ARG A 26 9.70 10.96 -4.02
CA ARG A 26 9.51 11.27 -2.59
C ARG A 26 8.03 11.28 -2.20
N HIS A 27 7.18 11.98 -2.95
CA HIS A 27 5.74 12.04 -2.64
C HIS A 27 5.07 10.68 -2.86
N ALA A 28 5.46 9.97 -3.92
CA ALA A 28 4.99 8.62 -4.18
C ALA A 28 5.31 7.67 -3.01
N PHE A 29 6.55 7.72 -2.51
CA PHE A 29 6.99 6.91 -1.38
C PHE A 29 6.22 7.25 -0.10
N LEU A 30 6.07 8.53 0.22
CA LEU A 30 5.31 8.96 1.40
C LEU A 30 3.86 8.45 1.32
N ALA A 31 3.24 8.53 0.14
CA ALA A 31 1.90 7.98 -0.09
C ALA A 31 1.86 6.46 0.16
N CYS A 32 2.83 5.68 -0.35
CA CYS A 32 2.90 4.25 -0.07
C CYS A 32 3.05 3.94 1.43
N ILE A 33 3.91 4.70 2.14
CA ILE A 33 4.14 4.51 3.57
C ILE A 33 2.88 4.74 4.38
N VAL A 34 2.18 5.86 4.16
CA VAL A 34 0.98 6.16 4.95
C VAL A 34 -0.16 5.21 4.63
N VAL A 35 -0.32 4.79 3.37
CA VAL A 35 -1.31 3.78 2.98
C VAL A 35 -1.00 2.44 3.65
N TYR A 36 0.26 1.99 3.61
CA TYR A 36 0.69 0.77 4.29
C TYR A 36 0.39 0.83 5.79
N HIS A 37 0.70 1.94 6.47
CA HIS A 37 0.48 2.11 7.90
C HIS A 37 -1.00 2.14 8.32
N SER A 38 -1.95 2.16 7.37
CA SER A 38 -3.37 1.95 7.69
C SER A 38 -3.63 0.61 8.38
N VAL A 39 -2.77 -0.41 8.17
CA VAL A 39 -2.87 -1.70 8.86
C VAL A 39 -2.72 -1.57 10.38
N ASP A 40 -1.96 -0.59 10.86
CA ASP A 40 -1.74 -0.38 12.30
C ASP A 40 -3.04 0.09 12.97
N TYR A 41 -3.78 0.96 12.31
CA TYR A 41 -5.06 1.48 12.79
C TYR A 41 -6.21 0.50 12.60
N ALA A 42 -6.14 -0.34 11.56
CA ALA A 42 -7.10 -1.41 11.34
C ALA A 42 -6.94 -2.59 12.30
N SER A 43 -5.71 -2.87 12.73
CA SER A 43 -5.41 -4.00 13.60
C SER A 43 -5.50 -3.66 15.08
N PHE A 44 -5.40 -2.39 15.49
CA PHE A 44 -5.40 -2.01 16.91
C PHE A 44 -6.63 -2.57 17.66
N PRO A 45 -6.46 -3.17 18.85
CA PRO A 45 -5.22 -3.39 19.62
C PRO A 45 -4.46 -4.69 19.28
N ASN A 46 -4.90 -5.42 18.25
CA ASN A 46 -4.35 -6.69 17.81
C ASN A 46 -3.08 -6.53 16.95
N LYS A 47 -2.54 -7.66 16.48
CA LYS A 47 -1.31 -7.70 15.67
C LYS A 47 -1.60 -7.32 14.21
N THR A 48 -0.70 -6.53 13.64
CA THR A 48 -0.78 -6.05 12.24
C THR A 48 -0.65 -7.15 11.20
N LYS A 49 0.11 -8.22 11.51
CA LYS A 49 0.46 -9.29 10.56
C LYS A 49 -0.76 -9.91 9.88
N GLU A 50 -1.82 -10.22 10.62
CA GLU A 50 -3.02 -10.88 10.08
C GLU A 50 -3.76 -9.97 9.11
N ILE A 51 -3.90 -8.68 9.46
CA ILE A 51 -4.52 -7.66 8.59
C ILE A 51 -3.66 -7.43 7.34
N THR A 52 -2.35 -7.30 7.49
CA THR A 52 -1.44 -7.16 6.34
C THR A 52 -1.54 -8.36 5.40
N GLU A 53 -1.49 -9.60 5.92
CA GLU A 53 -1.64 -10.80 5.09
C GLU A 53 -3.02 -10.91 4.43
N TYR A 54 -4.08 -10.53 5.14
CA TYR A 54 -5.43 -10.48 4.60
C TYR A 54 -5.54 -9.44 3.48
N TRP A 55 -5.11 -8.20 3.70
CA TRP A 55 -5.18 -7.14 2.68
C TRP A 55 -4.31 -7.44 1.47
N SER A 56 -3.08 -7.92 1.64
CA SER A 56 -2.20 -8.28 0.52
C SER A 56 -2.74 -9.46 -0.31
N LYS A 57 -3.58 -10.33 0.26
CA LYS A 57 -4.27 -11.41 -0.48
C LYS A 57 -5.53 -10.93 -1.21
N ASN A 58 -6.19 -9.88 -0.72
CA ASN A 58 -7.50 -9.44 -1.22
C ASN A 58 -7.45 -8.15 -2.04
N SER A 59 -6.32 -7.44 -2.06
CA SER A 59 -6.07 -6.31 -2.96
C SER A 59 -4.65 -6.40 -3.50
N ILE A 60 -4.54 -6.59 -4.82
CA ILE A 60 -3.25 -6.60 -5.50
C ILE A 60 -2.58 -5.23 -5.40
N GLU A 61 -3.38 -4.16 -5.41
CA GLU A 61 -2.93 -2.79 -5.29
C GLU A 61 -2.33 -2.52 -3.91
N PHE A 62 -2.95 -3.03 -2.85
CA PHE A 62 -2.36 -3.00 -1.51
C PHE A 62 -1.08 -3.83 -1.44
N ALA A 63 -1.03 -5.01 -2.05
CA ALA A 63 0.18 -5.83 -2.07
C ALA A 63 1.37 -5.11 -2.75
N ILE A 64 1.09 -4.34 -3.81
CA ILE A 64 2.08 -3.49 -4.48
C ILE A 64 2.55 -2.37 -3.55
N VAL A 65 1.63 -1.69 -2.87
CA VAL A 65 1.97 -0.64 -1.88
C VAL A 65 2.81 -1.21 -0.74
N ASP A 66 2.43 -2.35 -0.18
CA ASP A 66 3.16 -3.08 0.86
C ASP A 66 4.58 -3.41 0.39
N MET A 67 4.73 -3.94 -0.83
CA MET A 67 6.02 -4.24 -1.42
C MET A 67 6.91 -2.99 -1.51
N ILE A 68 6.39 -1.87 -2.02
CA ILE A 68 7.16 -0.62 -2.18
C ILE A 68 7.53 -0.02 -0.82
N ALA A 69 6.57 0.05 0.11
CA ALA A 69 6.78 0.54 1.46
C ALA A 69 7.87 -0.25 2.20
N ASN A 70 7.86 -1.58 2.09
CA ASN A 70 8.85 -2.45 2.71
C ASN A 70 10.18 -2.53 1.95
N HIS A 71 10.19 -2.31 0.63
CA HIS A 71 11.40 -2.34 -0.20
C HIS A 71 12.41 -1.27 0.23
N ILE A 72 11.94 -0.05 0.51
CA ILE A 72 12.82 1.07 0.89
C ILE A 72 13.11 1.07 2.40
N LYS A 73 12.20 0.55 3.24
CA LYS A 73 12.41 0.42 4.70
C LYS A 73 13.53 -0.56 5.07
N HIS A 74 13.84 -1.53 4.20
CA HIS A 74 14.87 -2.52 4.43
C HIS A 74 16.00 -2.38 3.39
N VAL A 75 17.13 -1.79 3.78
CA VAL A 75 18.36 -1.65 2.94
C VAL A 75 18.83 -3.00 2.35
N LYS A 76 18.48 -4.13 2.99
CA LYS A 76 18.44 -5.47 2.38
C LYS A 76 16.98 -5.85 2.20
N SER A 77 16.42 -5.48 1.07
CA SER A 77 14.99 -5.70 0.84
C SER A 77 14.69 -7.20 0.81
N LYS A 78 13.52 -7.59 1.34
CA LYS A 78 12.91 -8.92 1.16
C LYS A 78 12.53 -9.19 -0.30
N ILE A 79 13.31 -8.72 -1.28
CA ILE A 79 13.16 -9.12 -2.67
C ILE A 79 13.31 -10.65 -2.80
N GLU A 80 14.01 -11.31 -1.88
CA GLU A 80 14.04 -12.78 -1.80
C GLU A 80 12.66 -13.41 -1.51
N LYS A 81 11.73 -12.70 -0.86
CA LYS A 81 10.35 -13.19 -0.65
C LYS A 81 9.40 -12.94 -1.82
N LEU A 82 9.79 -12.13 -2.81
CA LEU A 82 8.98 -11.94 -4.02
C LEU A 82 8.87 -13.23 -4.86
N ASN A 83 9.84 -14.14 -4.71
CA ASN A 83 9.74 -15.49 -5.28
C ASN A 83 8.57 -16.31 -4.72
N ASP A 84 8.10 -16.02 -3.49
CA ASP A 84 6.92 -16.67 -2.92
C ASP A 84 5.61 -16.02 -3.37
N ILE A 85 5.61 -14.71 -3.67
CA ILE A 85 4.44 -14.01 -4.23
C ILE A 85 4.20 -14.45 -5.69
N ASN A 86 5.25 -14.85 -6.42
CA ASN A 86 5.15 -15.50 -7.74
C ASN A 86 4.32 -16.80 -7.74
N LYS A 87 3.97 -17.37 -6.58
CA LYS A 87 3.01 -18.49 -6.48
C LYS A 87 1.55 -18.06 -6.45
N ILE A 88 1.24 -16.77 -6.21
CA ILE A 88 -0.12 -16.27 -6.00
C ILE A 88 -0.82 -15.93 -7.32
N SER A 89 -0.07 -15.61 -8.38
CA SER A 89 -0.64 -15.33 -9.70
C SER A 89 0.20 -15.99 -10.80
N ASN A 90 -0.46 -16.73 -11.69
CA ASN A 90 0.14 -17.37 -12.87
C ASN A 90 1.03 -16.40 -13.68
N GLY A 91 2.33 -16.39 -13.38
CA GLY A 91 3.38 -16.17 -14.38
C GLY A 91 3.93 -14.76 -14.61
N ILE A 92 3.68 -13.76 -13.75
CA ILE A 92 4.33 -12.44 -13.89
C ILE A 92 4.94 -11.99 -12.56
N PRO A 93 6.28 -11.75 -12.50
CA PRO A 93 6.90 -11.18 -11.32
C PRO A 93 6.37 -9.76 -11.06
N LEU A 94 5.72 -9.53 -9.93
CA LEU A 94 5.24 -8.19 -9.55
C LEU A 94 6.37 -7.14 -9.54
N SER A 95 7.59 -7.57 -9.25
CA SER A 95 8.79 -6.74 -9.37
C SER A 95 9.00 -6.19 -10.79
N SER A 96 8.71 -6.97 -11.83
CA SER A 96 8.83 -6.53 -13.23
C SER A 96 7.73 -5.56 -13.67
N ILE A 97 6.60 -5.51 -12.94
CA ILE A 97 5.51 -4.55 -13.20
C ILE A 97 5.86 -3.16 -12.64
N ILE A 98 6.70 -3.12 -11.61
CA ILE A 98 6.91 -1.93 -10.78
C ILE A 98 8.28 -1.30 -11.03
N ILE A 99 9.29 -2.09 -11.37
CA ILE A 99 10.67 -1.63 -11.55
C ILE A 99 10.92 -1.30 -13.03
N LYS A 100 11.10 -0.01 -13.34
CA LYS A 100 11.77 0.42 -14.57
C LYS A 100 13.26 0.16 -14.39
N GLY A 101 13.89 -0.47 -15.40
CA GLY A 101 15.30 -0.91 -15.34
C GLY A 101 16.36 0.18 -15.15
N ASP A 102 15.96 1.43 -14.93
CA ASP A 102 16.85 2.55 -14.69
C ASP A 102 16.63 3.10 -13.26
N ILE A 103 17.62 2.85 -12.40
CA ILE A 103 17.64 3.24 -10.98
C ILE A 103 18.19 4.68 -10.84
N SER A 104 18.61 5.33 -11.94
CA SER A 104 19.40 6.56 -11.90
C SER A 104 18.62 7.88 -11.78
N GLY A 105 17.32 7.84 -11.43
CA GLY A 105 16.46 9.04 -11.36
C GLY A 105 15.64 9.20 -10.09
N ASP A 106 15.01 10.38 -9.95
CA ASP A 106 14.14 10.80 -8.84
C ASP A 106 12.93 9.89 -8.58
N SER A 107 12.67 8.92 -9.47
CA SER A 107 11.59 7.94 -9.38
C SER A 107 11.95 6.68 -8.58
N PHE A 108 13.19 6.54 -8.11
CA PHE A 108 13.69 5.33 -7.42
C PHE A 108 13.50 4.04 -8.25
N GLY A 109 13.53 4.14 -9.57
CA GLY A 109 13.28 3.01 -10.47
C GLY A 109 11.81 2.55 -10.50
N LEU A 110 10.87 3.31 -9.94
CA LEU A 110 9.44 2.97 -9.94
C LEU A 110 8.71 3.53 -11.17
N ASP A 111 7.72 2.78 -11.67
CA ASP A 111 6.74 3.33 -12.60
C ASP A 111 5.67 4.17 -11.87
N LEU A 112 5.98 5.45 -11.66
CA LEU A 112 5.14 6.37 -10.89
C LEU A 112 3.74 6.59 -11.50
N HIS A 113 3.58 6.45 -12.81
CA HIS A 113 2.28 6.64 -13.46
C HIS A 113 1.29 5.54 -13.04
N ASN A 114 1.75 4.28 -13.05
CA ASN A 114 0.95 3.15 -12.61
C ASN A 114 0.76 3.14 -11.09
N LEU A 115 1.76 3.61 -10.34
CA LEU A 115 1.70 3.72 -8.89
C LEU A 115 0.57 4.62 -8.38
N TYR A 116 0.22 5.69 -9.10
CA TYR A 116 -0.93 6.52 -8.77
C TYR A 116 -2.23 5.70 -8.70
N TYR A 117 -2.47 4.84 -9.70
CA TYR A 117 -3.68 4.02 -9.75
C TYR A 117 -3.68 2.95 -8.65
N TYR A 118 -2.53 2.32 -8.39
CA TYR A 118 -2.41 1.37 -7.27
C TYR A 118 -2.68 2.03 -5.92
N LEU A 119 -2.15 3.23 -5.68
CA LEU A 119 -2.45 3.97 -4.44
C LEU A 119 -3.93 4.32 -4.33
N ARG A 120 -4.54 4.86 -5.39
CA ARG A 120 -5.97 5.20 -5.41
C ARG A 120 -6.83 4.00 -5.06
N ASP A 121 -6.58 2.86 -5.71
CA ASP A 121 -7.42 1.67 -5.60
C ASP A 121 -7.18 0.95 -4.26
N ALA A 122 -5.95 0.96 -3.74
CA ALA A 122 -5.66 0.52 -2.37
C ALA A 122 -6.40 1.39 -1.31
N ILE A 123 -6.44 2.71 -1.48
CA ILE A 123 -7.17 3.61 -0.59
C ILE A 123 -8.68 3.31 -0.64
N ILE A 124 -9.24 3.08 -1.83
CA ILE A 124 -10.65 2.69 -1.99
C ILE A 124 -10.93 1.38 -1.26
N PHE A 125 -10.07 0.37 -1.43
CA PHE A 125 -10.16 -0.91 -0.73
C PHE A 125 -10.18 -0.71 0.80
N ILE A 126 -9.25 0.07 1.35
CA ILE A 126 -9.15 0.33 2.80
C ILE A 126 -10.39 1.09 3.31
N LYS A 127 -10.89 2.08 2.56
CA LYS A 127 -12.13 2.81 2.91
C LYS A 127 -13.34 1.88 2.96
N ASN A 128 -13.44 0.95 2.01
CA ASN A 128 -14.51 -0.05 2.00
C ASN A 128 -14.39 -1.03 3.17
N TYR A 129 -13.17 -1.46 3.50
CA TYR A 129 -12.90 -2.25 4.69
C TYR A 129 -13.39 -1.53 5.96
N SER A 130 -13.00 -0.27 6.16
CA SER A 130 -13.40 0.51 7.35
C SER A 130 -14.91 0.64 7.49
N LYS A 131 -15.62 0.92 6.38
CA LYS A 131 -17.09 1.00 6.37
C LYS A 131 -17.75 -0.33 6.74
N ASN A 132 -17.28 -1.43 6.17
CA ASN A 132 -17.85 -2.75 6.43
C ASN A 132 -17.64 -3.18 7.88
N THR A 133 -16.48 -2.89 8.46
CA THR A 133 -16.19 -3.18 9.87
C THR A 133 -17.09 -2.36 10.81
N LYS A 134 -17.34 -1.08 10.51
CA LYS A 134 -18.28 -0.25 11.30
C LYS A 134 -19.72 -0.77 11.26
N ILE A 135 -20.20 -1.17 10.07
CA ILE A 135 -21.54 -1.75 9.93
C ILE A 135 -21.67 -3.02 10.78
N LEU A 136 -20.66 -3.89 10.78
CA LEU A 136 -20.68 -5.11 11.58
C LEU A 136 -20.69 -4.81 13.09
N SER A 137 -19.93 -3.81 13.56
CA SER A 137 -19.96 -3.41 14.97
C SER A 137 -21.30 -2.80 15.40
N ASP A 138 -22.00 -2.12 14.49
CA ASP A 138 -23.29 -1.48 14.78
C ASP A 138 -24.46 -2.49 14.81
N ILE A 139 -24.31 -3.66 14.17
CA ILE A 139 -25.32 -4.73 14.15
C ILE A 139 -25.20 -5.65 15.38
N GLU A 140 -24.03 -5.71 16.02
CA GLU A 140 -23.76 -6.53 17.22
C GLU A 140 -24.13 -5.82 18.55
N LEU A 141 -24.75 -4.64 18.50
CA LEU A 141 -25.24 -3.83 19.64
C LEU A 141 -26.76 -3.77 19.70
#